data_AF-A0AB34TAR2-F1
#
_entry.id   AF-A0AB34TAR2-F1
#
_cell.length_a   1.000
_cell.length_b   1.000
_cell.length_c   1.000
_cell.angle_alpha   90.00
_cell.angle_beta   90.00
_cell.angle_gamma   90.00
#
_symmetry.space_group_name_H-M   'P 1'
#
loop_
_entity.id
_entity.type
_entity.pdbx_description
1 polymer ?
#
loop_
_entity_poly.entity_id
_entity_poly.type
_entity_poly.pdbx_seq_one_letter_code
_entity_poly.pdbx_strand_id
1 'polypeptide(L)'
;MDYQLEAVHELMFAMWASRSKATRSFERGAQGEMFVLRELSFQGARTPSQLAQAMGATSGRISSILTSLTKKGWIVRTGDPEDRRSVVVELSDEGRRAVRQHSDRLIENLSWVFSQMGERRTREFVGLLSEFMTYLSICEPDGSYPTVEQVEEAFERRARLHERMREMVRNGEQWHGSCRPHDAPSSNDADVDRPVQ
;
A
#
# COMPACT_ATOMS: atom_id res chain seq x y z
N MET A 1 -21.47 -10.38 6.71
CA MET A 1 -20.57 -9.92 5.64
C MET A 1 -19.97 -11.14 4.99
N ASP A 2 -19.76 -11.12 3.67
CA ASP A 2 -19.10 -12.21 2.97
C ASP A 2 -17.65 -12.33 3.44
N TYR A 3 -17.31 -13.44 4.11
CA TYR A 3 -15.98 -13.67 4.70
C TYR A 3 -14.87 -13.62 3.63
N GLN A 4 -15.22 -13.82 2.36
CA GLN A 4 -14.30 -13.78 1.23
C GLN A 4 -13.77 -12.37 1.02
N LEU A 5 -14.66 -11.39 0.96
CA LEU A 5 -14.28 -9.98 0.79
C LEU A 5 -13.48 -9.47 2.02
N GLU A 6 -13.89 -9.87 3.22
CA GLU A 6 -13.12 -9.59 4.45
C GLU A 6 -11.70 -10.15 4.33
N ALA A 7 -11.56 -11.42 3.95
CA ALA A 7 -10.27 -12.07 3.76
C ALA A 7 -9.40 -11.41 2.67
N VAL A 8 -10.01 -10.87 1.60
CA VAL A 8 -9.28 -10.12 0.57
C VAL A 8 -8.70 -8.84 1.14
N HIS A 9 -9.49 -8.07 1.90
CA HIS A 9 -8.99 -6.84 2.53
C HIS A 9 -7.86 -7.14 3.52
N GLU A 10 -8.02 -8.18 4.34
CA GLU A 10 -7.02 -8.63 5.31
C GLU A 10 -5.72 -9.10 4.64
N LEU A 11 -5.84 -9.91 3.58
CA LEU A 11 -4.70 -10.36 2.77
C LEU A 11 -3.94 -9.17 2.18
N MET A 12 -4.67 -8.24 1.56
CA MET A 12 -4.07 -7.06 0.95
C MET A 12 -3.44 -6.14 2.01
N PHE A 13 -4.03 -6.05 3.20
CA PHE A 13 -3.48 -5.30 4.33
C PHE A 13 -2.19 -5.91 4.84
N ALA A 14 -2.15 -7.23 5.03
CA ALA A 14 -0.95 -7.95 5.45
C ALA A 14 0.21 -7.72 4.47
N MET A 15 -0.06 -7.76 3.16
CA MET A 15 0.94 -7.48 2.13
C MET A 15 1.41 -6.01 2.13
N TRP A 16 0.51 -5.07 2.38
CA TRP A 16 0.86 -3.63 2.40
C TRP A 16 1.60 -3.21 3.68
N ALA A 17 1.13 -3.63 4.85
CA ALA A 17 1.65 -3.20 6.15
C ALA A 17 3.12 -3.61 6.37
N SER A 18 3.58 -4.61 5.61
CA SER A 18 4.88 -5.21 5.76
C SER A 18 6.02 -4.54 4.98
N ARG A 19 5.83 -3.36 4.37
CA ARG A 19 6.72 -2.57 3.44
C ARG A 19 8.22 -2.33 3.81
N SER A 20 8.86 -3.25 4.51
CA SER A 20 10.29 -3.35 4.81
C SER A 20 11.16 -3.59 3.57
N LYS A 21 12.49 -3.55 3.75
CA LYS A 21 13.46 -3.87 2.68
C LYS A 21 13.33 -5.33 2.22
N ALA A 22 13.00 -6.26 3.13
CA ALA A 22 12.83 -7.67 2.83
C ALA A 22 11.57 -7.96 1.99
N THR A 23 10.45 -7.29 2.25
CA THR A 23 9.24 -7.42 1.41
C THR A 23 9.39 -6.71 0.07
N ARG A 24 10.04 -5.55 0.02
CA ARG A 24 10.41 -4.92 -1.27
C ARG A 24 11.24 -5.86 -2.13
N SER A 25 12.13 -6.64 -1.51
CA SER A 25 12.94 -7.65 -2.19
C SER A 25 12.08 -8.75 -2.83
N PHE A 26 11.02 -9.19 -2.16
CA PHE A 26 10.04 -10.17 -2.65
C PHE A 26 9.12 -9.58 -3.73
N GLU A 27 8.70 -8.32 -3.57
CA GLU A 27 7.94 -7.53 -4.55
C GLU A 27 8.75 -7.14 -5.80
N ARG A 28 10.08 -7.32 -5.83
CA ARG A 28 10.91 -7.10 -7.04
C ARG A 28 10.44 -7.92 -8.25
N GLY A 29 9.73 -9.04 -8.03
CA GLY A 29 9.10 -9.83 -9.08
C GLY A 29 7.80 -9.25 -9.65
N ALA A 30 7.11 -8.37 -8.92
CA ALA A 30 5.79 -7.80 -9.26
C ALA A 30 5.87 -6.41 -9.95
N GLN A 31 7.03 -6.08 -10.51
CA GLN A 31 7.39 -4.73 -11.01
C GLN A 31 6.84 -4.45 -12.42
N GLY A 32 6.08 -3.36 -12.59
CA GLY A 32 5.59 -2.95 -13.91
C GLY A 32 4.67 -1.72 -13.89
N GLU A 33 3.92 -1.52 -14.97
CA GLU A 33 2.98 -0.41 -15.13
C GLU A 33 1.96 -0.31 -14.00
N MET A 34 1.46 -1.46 -13.51
CA MET A 34 0.44 -1.50 -12.46
C MET A 34 0.95 -0.94 -11.13
N PHE A 35 2.24 -1.10 -10.82
CA PHE A 35 2.82 -0.48 -9.62
C PHE A 35 2.73 1.05 -9.72
N VAL A 36 3.12 1.63 -10.86
CA VAL A 36 3.06 3.09 -11.07
C VAL A 36 1.63 3.59 -10.99
N LEU A 37 0.69 2.92 -11.66
CA LEU A 37 -0.71 3.33 -11.64
C LEU A 37 -1.29 3.30 -10.22
N ARG A 38 -0.97 2.26 -9.45
CA ARG A 38 -1.36 2.17 -8.03
C ARG A 38 -0.72 3.28 -7.22
N GLU A 39 0.59 3.48 -7.32
CA GLU A 39 1.31 4.52 -6.57
C GLU A 39 0.73 5.91 -6.85
N LEU A 40 0.41 6.23 -8.10
CA LEU A 40 -0.26 7.48 -8.48
C LEU A 40 -1.71 7.55 -7.99
N SER A 41 -2.43 6.42 -7.96
CA SER A 41 -3.78 6.37 -7.37
C SER A 41 -3.76 6.66 -5.88
N PHE A 42 -2.70 6.26 -5.18
CA PHE A 42 -2.55 6.43 -3.73
C PHE A 42 -2.01 7.78 -3.32
N GLN A 43 -0.93 8.20 -3.99
CA GLN A 43 -0.16 9.37 -3.59
C GLN A 43 -0.53 10.62 -4.38
N GLY A 44 -1.40 10.49 -5.39
CA GLY A 44 -1.68 11.56 -6.33
C GLY A 44 -0.50 11.80 -7.26
N ALA A 45 -0.35 13.05 -7.71
CA ALA A 45 0.69 13.44 -8.64
C ALA A 45 2.09 13.22 -8.04
N ARG A 46 3.00 12.60 -8.80
CA ARG A 46 4.36 12.28 -8.38
C ARG A 46 5.38 12.59 -9.46
N THR A 47 6.59 12.95 -9.05
CA THR A 47 7.70 13.10 -10.00
C THR A 47 8.24 11.73 -10.42
N PRO A 48 8.88 11.61 -11.60
CA PRO A 48 9.54 10.38 -12.01
C PRO A 48 10.60 9.87 -11.02
N SER A 49 11.30 10.76 -10.32
CA SER A 49 12.29 10.38 -9.30
C SER A 49 11.64 9.77 -8.06
N GLN A 50 10.51 10.33 -7.60
CA GLN A 50 9.73 9.76 -6.51
C GLN A 50 9.20 8.36 -6.87
N LEU A 51 8.69 8.19 -8.10
CA LEU A 51 8.24 6.88 -8.59
C LEU A 51 9.38 5.87 -8.68
N ALA A 52 10.57 6.29 -9.13
CA ALA A 52 11.76 5.44 -9.17
C ALA A 52 12.19 4.96 -7.78
N GLN A 53 12.20 5.86 -6.82
CA GLN A 53 12.54 5.56 -5.43
C GLN A 53 11.52 4.61 -4.80
N ALA A 54 10.22 4.88 -4.99
CA ALA A 54 9.14 4.03 -4.47
C ALA A 54 9.20 2.62 -5.07
N MET A 55 9.48 2.53 -6.36
CA MET A 55 9.59 1.26 -7.09
C MET A 55 10.91 0.51 -6.80
N GLY A 56 11.95 1.20 -6.31
CA GLY A 56 13.30 0.65 -6.27
C GLY A 56 13.85 0.37 -7.69
N ALA A 57 13.46 1.19 -8.66
CA ALA A 57 13.81 1.04 -10.07
C ALA A 57 14.76 2.14 -10.55
N THR A 58 15.50 1.85 -11.63
CA THR A 58 16.34 2.86 -12.28
C THR A 58 15.50 3.91 -13.01
N SER A 59 16.03 5.12 -13.16
CA SER A 59 15.37 6.21 -13.90
C SER A 59 15.03 5.81 -15.34
N GLY A 60 15.87 5.00 -15.99
CA GLY A 60 15.61 4.48 -17.33
C GLY A 60 14.41 3.52 -17.36
N ARG A 61 14.28 2.62 -16.38
CA ARG A 61 13.13 1.71 -16.29
C ARG A 61 11.83 2.47 -16.06
N ILE A 62 11.85 3.45 -15.13
CA ILE A 62 10.68 4.32 -14.90
C ILE A 62 10.33 5.10 -16.15
N SER A 63 11.31 5.70 -16.83
CA SER A 63 11.05 6.45 -18.07
C SER A 63 10.38 5.59 -19.13
N SER A 64 10.79 4.33 -19.29
CA SER A 64 10.16 3.37 -20.20
C SER A 64 8.71 3.08 -19.81
N ILE A 65 8.47 2.78 -18.52
CA ILE A 65 7.11 2.52 -18.00
C ILE A 65 6.21 3.74 -18.21
N LEU A 66 6.68 4.93 -17.85
CA LEU A 66 5.92 6.17 -18.03
C LEU A 66 5.64 6.44 -19.51
N THR A 67 6.57 6.15 -20.42
CA THR A 67 6.31 6.33 -21.86
C THR A 67 5.22 5.36 -22.35
N SER A 68 5.27 4.10 -21.91
CA SER A 68 4.23 3.11 -22.23
C SER A 68 2.85 3.52 -21.69
N LEU A 69 2.80 3.96 -20.43
CA LEU A 69 1.58 4.42 -19.78
C LEU A 69 0.98 5.67 -20.43
N THR A 70 1.82 6.62 -20.85
CA THR A 70 1.37 7.79 -21.61
C THR A 70 0.81 7.37 -22.97
N LYS A 71 1.46 6.43 -23.68
CA LYS A 71 0.97 5.90 -24.95
C LYS A 71 -0.38 5.20 -24.81
N LYS A 72 -0.63 4.56 -23.66
CA LYS A 72 -1.93 3.95 -23.30
C LYS A 72 -2.99 4.96 -22.87
N GLY A 73 -2.65 6.24 -22.74
CA GLY A 73 -3.57 7.29 -22.27
C GLY A 73 -3.90 7.21 -20.78
N TRP A 74 -3.19 6.38 -20.00
CA TRP A 74 -3.51 6.14 -18.59
C TRP A 74 -2.88 7.15 -17.62
N ILE A 75 -1.87 7.88 -18.07
CA ILE A 75 -1.24 8.94 -17.31
C ILE A 75 -1.11 10.20 -18.14
N VAL A 76 -1.07 11.34 -17.45
CA VAL A 76 -0.76 12.65 -18.00
C VAL A 76 0.51 13.18 -17.34
N ARG A 77 1.28 13.96 -18.09
CA ARG A 77 2.48 14.64 -17.58
C ARG A 77 2.23 16.14 -17.66
N THR A 78 2.33 16.81 -16.53
CA THR A 78 2.13 18.25 -16.42
C THR A 78 3.40 18.89 -15.84
N GLY A 79 3.63 20.16 -16.19
CA GLY A 79 4.67 20.94 -15.51
C GLY A 79 4.31 21.06 -14.04
N ASP A 80 5.28 20.90 -13.16
CA ASP A 80 5.05 21.04 -11.73
C ASP A 80 4.68 22.51 -11.43
N PRO A 81 3.56 22.76 -10.73
CA PRO A 81 3.11 24.11 -10.43
C PRO A 81 4.09 24.87 -9.52
N GLU A 82 4.88 24.16 -8.69
CA GLU A 82 5.84 24.74 -7.75
C GLU A 82 7.24 24.89 -8.37
N ASP A 83 7.61 24.02 -9.31
CA ASP A 83 8.86 24.10 -10.07
C ASP A 83 8.62 23.87 -11.56
N ARG A 84 8.55 24.95 -12.35
CA ARG A 84 8.33 24.87 -13.81
C ARG A 84 9.39 24.06 -14.56
N ARG A 85 10.52 23.71 -13.93
CA ARG A 85 11.56 22.85 -14.52
C ARG A 85 11.33 21.36 -14.26
N SER A 86 10.48 21.00 -13.30
CA SER A 86 10.11 19.61 -13.02
C SER A 86 8.78 19.23 -13.68
N VAL A 87 8.61 17.93 -13.88
CA VAL A 87 7.40 17.33 -14.44
C VAL A 87 6.82 16.42 -13.39
N VAL A 88 5.51 16.57 -13.15
CA VAL A 88 4.72 15.64 -12.35
C VAL A 88 3.90 14.75 -13.27
N VAL A 89 3.67 13.53 -12.78
CA VAL A 89 2.86 12.51 -13.45
C VAL A 89 1.62 12.29 -12.62
N GLU A 90 0.46 12.24 -13.27
CA GLU A 90 -0.81 11.94 -12.64
C GLU A 90 -1.63 10.94 -13.46
N LEU A 91 -2.60 10.27 -12.83
CA LEU A 91 -3.55 9.42 -13.55
C LEU A 91 -4.49 10.27 -14.39
N SER A 92 -4.74 9.83 -15.62
CA SER A 92 -5.91 10.30 -16.38
C SER A 92 -7.19 9.66 -15.83
N ASP A 93 -8.35 10.13 -16.29
CA ASP A 93 -9.62 9.45 -15.99
C ASP A 93 -9.66 8.00 -16.48
N GLU A 94 -9.02 7.73 -17.61
CA GLU A 94 -8.90 6.39 -18.15
C GLU A 94 -7.96 5.52 -17.28
N GLY A 95 -6.84 6.09 -16.83
CA GLY A 95 -5.96 5.41 -15.88
C GLY A 95 -6.65 5.09 -14.56
N ARG A 96 -7.43 6.03 -14.01
CA ARG A 96 -8.27 5.81 -12.82
C ARG A 96 -9.26 4.65 -13.03
N ARG A 97 -9.91 4.57 -14.20
CA ARG A 97 -10.80 3.45 -14.55
C ARG A 97 -10.04 2.12 -14.67
N ALA A 98 -8.87 2.13 -15.31
CA ALA A 98 -8.04 0.94 -15.50
C ALA A 98 -7.56 0.36 -14.16
N VAL A 99 -7.14 1.21 -13.21
CA VAL A 99 -6.78 0.78 -11.85
C VAL A 99 -7.96 0.13 -11.14
N ARG A 100 -9.14 0.77 -11.16
CA ARG A 100 -10.35 0.22 -10.53
C ARG A 100 -10.71 -1.14 -11.11
N GLN A 101 -10.81 -1.25 -12.44
CA GLN A 101 -11.17 -2.51 -13.09
C GLN A 101 -10.16 -3.63 -12.80
N HIS A 102 -8.87 -3.30 -12.70
CA HIS A 102 -7.86 -4.27 -12.33
C HIS A 102 -7.99 -4.71 -10.86
N SER A 103 -8.26 -3.78 -9.96
CA SER A 103 -8.55 -4.09 -8.55
C SER A 103 -9.79 -4.95 -8.40
N ASP A 104 -10.88 -4.63 -9.10
CA ASP A 104 -12.14 -5.39 -9.06
C ASP A 104 -11.91 -6.85 -9.48
N ARG A 105 -11.21 -7.07 -10.61
CA ARG A 105 -10.86 -8.42 -11.07
C ARG A 105 -9.99 -9.19 -10.08
N LEU A 106 -9.05 -8.51 -9.41
CA LEU A 106 -8.23 -9.15 -8.39
C LEU A 106 -9.07 -9.55 -7.17
N ILE A 107 -9.98 -8.68 -6.73
CA ILE A 107 -10.91 -8.96 -5.64
C ILE A 107 -11.80 -10.15 -6.00
N GLU A 108 -12.36 -10.17 -7.21
CA GLU A 108 -13.18 -11.29 -7.72
C GLU A 108 -12.40 -12.61 -7.73
N ASN A 109 -11.18 -12.62 -8.29
CA ASN A 109 -10.34 -13.80 -8.36
C ASN A 109 -9.97 -14.33 -6.97
N LEU A 110 -9.57 -13.45 -6.05
CA LEU A 110 -9.21 -13.85 -4.69
C LEU A 110 -10.42 -14.30 -3.88
N SER A 111 -11.58 -13.64 -4.06
CA SER A 111 -12.83 -14.05 -3.42
C SER A 111 -13.23 -15.46 -3.89
N TRP A 112 -13.09 -15.74 -5.19
CA TRP A 112 -13.30 -17.09 -5.72
C TRP A 112 -12.32 -18.12 -5.11
N VAL A 113 -11.03 -17.79 -4.98
CA VAL A 113 -10.06 -18.69 -4.31
C VAL A 113 -10.49 -18.97 -2.86
N PHE A 114 -10.87 -17.93 -2.11
CA PHE A 114 -11.34 -18.08 -0.73
C PHE A 114 -12.68 -18.80 -0.62
N SER A 115 -13.51 -18.76 -1.65
CA SER A 115 -14.71 -19.58 -1.73
C SER A 115 -14.34 -21.07 -1.82
N GLN A 116 -13.31 -21.42 -2.60
CA GLN A 116 -12.84 -22.81 -2.73
C GLN A 116 -12.18 -23.33 -1.44
N MET A 117 -11.52 -22.44 -0.69
CA MET A 117 -10.87 -22.81 0.58
C MET A 117 -11.86 -23.04 1.72
N GLY A 118 -12.99 -22.33 1.69
CA GLY A 118 -13.99 -22.31 2.77
C GLY A 118 -13.55 -21.43 3.95
N GLU A 119 -14.55 -20.94 4.70
CA GLU A 119 -14.36 -19.90 5.71
C GLU A 119 -13.26 -20.20 6.75
N ARG A 120 -13.29 -21.39 7.36
CA ARG A 120 -12.33 -21.75 8.42
C ARG A 120 -10.88 -21.68 7.93
N ARG A 121 -10.59 -22.28 6.77
CA ARG A 121 -9.23 -22.31 6.20
C ARG A 121 -8.80 -20.94 5.72
N THR A 122 -9.71 -20.15 5.16
CA THR A 122 -9.43 -18.77 4.74
C THR A 122 -9.03 -17.90 5.94
N ARG A 123 -9.80 -17.94 7.04
CA ARG A 123 -9.48 -17.17 8.25
C ARG A 123 -8.13 -17.59 8.84
N GLU A 124 -7.86 -18.89 8.90
CA GLU A 124 -6.59 -19.44 9.36
C GLU A 124 -5.40 -19.00 8.48
N PHE A 125 -5.53 -19.12 7.16
CA PHE A 125 -4.51 -18.70 6.19
C PHE A 125 -4.18 -17.22 6.31
N VAL A 126 -5.20 -16.37 6.36
CA VAL A 126 -5.02 -14.91 6.48
C VAL A 126 -4.31 -14.54 7.78
N GLY A 127 -4.67 -15.20 8.89
CA GLY A 127 -4.00 -15.02 10.18
C GLY A 127 -2.51 -15.37 10.11
N LEU A 128 -2.20 -16.57 9.61
CA LEU A 128 -0.82 -17.07 9.47
C LEU A 128 0.01 -16.22 8.51
N LEU A 129 -0.57 -15.84 7.36
CA LEU A 129 0.12 -14.97 6.42
C LEU A 129 0.40 -13.61 7.07
N SER A 130 -0.56 -13.07 7.81
CA SER A 130 -0.35 -11.78 8.42
C SER A 130 0.70 -11.79 9.53
N GLU A 131 0.80 -12.87 10.30
CA GLU A 131 1.89 -13.12 11.24
C GLU A 131 3.24 -13.19 10.50
N PHE A 132 3.31 -14.00 9.45
CA PHE A 132 4.50 -14.14 8.61
C PHE A 132 4.98 -12.80 8.02
N MET A 133 4.05 -12.01 7.47
CA MET A 133 4.37 -10.68 6.90
C MET A 133 4.82 -9.69 7.99
N THR A 134 4.34 -9.83 9.23
CA THR A 134 4.79 -8.99 10.36
C THR A 134 6.25 -9.26 10.69
N TYR A 135 6.64 -10.54 10.78
CA TYR A 135 8.05 -10.91 10.97
C TYR A 135 8.93 -10.45 9.80
N LEU A 136 8.49 -10.65 8.55
CA LEU A 136 9.22 -10.14 7.38
C LEU A 136 9.37 -8.61 7.39
N SER A 137 8.46 -7.88 8.05
CA SER A 137 8.54 -6.42 8.14
C SER A 137 9.72 -5.91 8.98
N ILE A 138 10.28 -6.76 9.86
CA ILE A 138 11.36 -6.42 10.78
C ILE A 138 12.66 -7.20 10.52
N CYS A 139 12.63 -8.21 9.66
CA CYS A 139 13.84 -8.90 9.22
C CYS A 139 14.68 -8.05 8.24
N GLU A 140 15.99 -8.01 8.46
CA GLU A 140 16.95 -7.45 7.51
C GLU A 140 17.71 -8.58 6.78
N PRO A 141 17.94 -8.48 5.45
CA PRO A 141 18.58 -9.56 4.68
C PRO A 141 19.97 -9.99 5.18
N ASP A 142 20.73 -9.05 5.74
CA ASP A 142 22.13 -9.24 6.19
C ASP A 142 22.30 -8.91 7.70
N GLY A 143 21.19 -8.74 8.43
CA GLY A 143 21.19 -8.33 9.83
C GLY A 143 21.09 -9.49 10.82
N SER A 144 21.27 -9.19 12.11
CA SER A 144 20.90 -10.12 13.18
C SER A 144 19.38 -10.30 13.23
N TYR A 145 18.93 -11.44 13.77
CA TYR A 145 17.50 -11.66 14.03
C TYR A 145 16.91 -10.54 14.91
N PRO A 146 15.64 -10.15 14.69
CA PRO A 146 14.98 -9.14 15.50
C PRO A 146 14.96 -9.53 16.99
N THR A 147 15.07 -8.54 17.87
CA THR A 147 14.91 -8.74 19.32
C THR A 147 13.44 -8.97 19.68
N VAL A 148 13.19 -9.50 20.88
CA VAL A 148 11.82 -9.69 21.41
C VAL A 148 11.06 -8.36 21.42
N GLU A 149 11.69 -7.29 21.87
CA GLU A 149 11.13 -5.93 21.90
C GLU A 149 10.74 -5.46 20.48
N GLN A 150 11.60 -5.66 19.49
CA GLN A 150 11.29 -5.31 18.08
C GLN A 150 10.13 -6.13 17.51
N VAL A 151 9.98 -7.39 17.93
CA VAL A 151 8.84 -8.23 17.56
C VAL A 151 7.56 -7.67 18.18
N GLU A 152 7.54 -7.42 19.49
CA GLU A 152 6.39 -6.86 20.20
C GLU A 152 5.93 -5.54 19.58
N GLU A 153 6.85 -4.61 19.36
CA GLU A 153 6.57 -3.33 18.70
C GLU A 153 5.98 -3.49 17.30
N ALA A 154 6.42 -4.50 16.54
CA ALA A 154 5.90 -4.76 15.20
C ALA A 154 4.45 -5.25 15.23
N PHE A 155 4.12 -6.16 16.16
CA PHE A 155 2.76 -6.66 16.34
C PHE A 155 1.83 -5.55 16.86
N GLU A 156 2.28 -4.72 17.79
CA GLU A 156 1.52 -3.56 18.23
C GLU A 156 1.28 -2.55 17.10
N ARG A 157 2.33 -2.21 16.34
CA ARG A 157 2.21 -1.33 15.18
C ARG A 157 1.19 -1.86 14.18
N ARG A 158 1.23 -3.16 13.91
CA ARG A 158 0.25 -3.82 13.05
C ARG A 158 -1.16 -3.73 13.63
N ALA A 159 -1.35 -4.01 14.91
CA ALA A 159 -2.66 -3.95 15.57
C ALA A 159 -3.28 -2.54 15.45
N ARG A 160 -2.48 -1.49 15.66
CA ARG A 160 -2.91 -0.09 15.47
C ARG A 160 -3.34 0.20 14.02
N LEU A 161 -2.55 -0.23 13.04
CA LEU A 161 -2.86 -0.05 11.62
C LEU A 161 -4.11 -0.85 11.19
N HIS A 162 -4.30 -2.02 11.79
CA HIS A 162 -5.39 -2.92 11.48
C HIS A 162 -6.73 -2.42 12.01
N GLU A 163 -6.77 -1.88 13.23
CA GLU A 163 -7.99 -1.27 13.75
C GLU A 163 -8.40 -0.07 12.88
N ARG A 164 -7.44 0.77 12.49
CA ARG A 164 -7.71 1.89 11.59
C ARG A 164 -8.25 1.45 10.22
N MET A 165 -7.72 0.36 9.65
CA MET A 165 -8.30 -0.24 8.43
C MET A 165 -9.76 -0.62 8.66
N ARG A 166 -10.06 -1.30 9.77
CA ARG A 166 -11.42 -1.76 10.09
C ARG A 166 -12.39 -0.61 10.27
N GLU A 167 -11.95 0.49 10.88
CA GLU A 167 -12.74 1.71 11.01
C GLU A 167 -13.07 2.34 9.64
N MET A 168 -12.09 2.46 8.74
CA MET A 168 -12.31 2.96 7.37
C MET A 168 -13.35 2.10 6.62
N VAL A 169 -13.19 0.78 6.65
CA VAL A 169 -14.13 -0.15 6.01
C VAL A 169 -15.52 -0.02 6.62
N ARG A 170 -15.63 0.14 7.95
CA ARG A 170 -16.91 0.37 8.66
C ARG A 170 -17.59 1.66 8.20
N ASN A 171 -16.83 2.70 7.89
CA ASN A 171 -17.34 4.00 7.45
C ASN A 171 -17.77 4.02 5.98
N GLY A 172 -17.75 2.87 5.28
CA GLY A 172 -18.09 2.79 3.86
C GLY A 172 -17.01 3.35 2.93
N GLU A 173 -15.85 3.69 3.47
CA GLU A 173 -14.69 4.05 2.67
C GLU A 173 -14.12 2.76 2.06
N GLN A 174 -13.88 2.76 0.75
CA GLN A 174 -13.14 1.67 0.15
C GLN A 174 -11.73 1.67 0.73
N TRP A 175 -11.34 0.58 1.38
CA TRP A 175 -9.95 0.39 1.76
C TRP A 175 -9.15 0.11 0.50
N HIS A 176 -8.47 1.13 0.00
CA HIS A 176 -7.69 0.98 -1.23
C HIS A 176 -6.33 0.30 -0.97
N GLY A 177 -5.95 0.01 0.29
CA GLY A 177 -4.56 -0.33 0.63
C GLY A 177 -3.80 0.78 1.34
N SER A 178 -4.49 1.79 1.88
CA SER A 178 -3.86 3.03 2.34
C SER A 178 -4.53 3.58 3.60
N CYS A 179 -4.02 3.24 4.79
CA CYS A 179 -4.09 4.19 5.90
C CYS A 179 -2.89 5.15 5.75
N ARG A 180 -3.14 6.46 5.62
CA ARG A 180 -2.07 7.47 5.50
C ARG A 180 -1.24 7.51 6.80
N PRO A 181 0.09 7.60 6.75
CA PRO A 181 0.88 7.99 7.93
C PRO A 181 0.48 9.38 8.48
N HIS A 182 -0.07 10.24 7.62
CA HIS A 182 -0.40 11.63 7.95
C HIS A 182 -1.74 11.83 8.69
N ASP A 183 -2.56 10.79 8.84
CA ASP A 183 -3.74 10.82 9.73
C ASP A 183 -3.55 9.94 10.99
N ALA A 184 -2.31 9.66 11.38
CA ALA A 184 -2.04 9.39 12.79
C ALA A 184 -2.14 10.75 13.52
N PRO A 185 -2.89 10.87 14.63
CA PRO A 185 -2.80 12.08 15.44
C PRO A 185 -1.32 12.29 15.79
N SER A 186 -0.80 13.48 15.49
CA SER A 186 0.48 13.89 16.02
C SER A 186 0.43 13.66 17.52
N SER A 187 1.42 12.97 18.06
CA SER A 187 1.59 12.76 19.50
C SER A 187 1.97 14.07 20.22
N ASN A 188 1.42 15.21 19.79
CA ASN A 188 1.76 16.53 20.29
C ASN A 188 0.56 17.46 20.54
N ASP A 189 -0.69 16.97 20.44
CA ASP A 189 -1.88 17.71 20.90
C ASP A 189 -2.26 17.34 22.34
N ALA A 190 -1.26 17.32 23.22
CA ALA A 190 -1.44 17.14 24.66
C ALA A 190 -0.62 18.16 25.46
N ASP A 191 -0.68 19.45 25.10
CA ASP A 191 -0.43 20.56 26.05
C ASP A 191 -0.74 21.94 25.42
N VAL A 192 -2.02 22.26 25.18
CA VAL A 192 -2.46 23.67 25.03
C VAL A 192 -3.80 23.85 25.72
N ASP A 193 -3.82 23.60 27.02
CA ASP A 193 -4.80 24.24 27.91
C ASP A 193 -4.26 24.23 29.35
N ARG A 194 -3.26 25.09 29.58
CA ARG A 194 -2.97 25.57 30.94
C ARG A 194 -3.52 26.99 31.06
N PRO A 195 -4.38 27.26 32.05
CA PRO A 195 -4.86 28.60 32.29
C PRO A 195 -3.70 29.48 32.72
N VAL A 196 -3.64 30.67 32.13
CA VAL A 196 -2.77 31.76 32.57
C VAL A 196 -3.11 32.08 34.04
N GLN A 197 -2.17 31.80 34.93
CA GLN A 197 -2.00 32.47 36.22
C GLN A 197 -0.54 32.86 36.37
#